data_AF-A0A9D9CZK6-F1
#
_entry.id   AF-A0A9D9CZK6-F1
#
_cell.length_a   1.000
_cell.length_b   1.000
_cell.length_c   1.000
_cell.angle_alpha   90.00
_cell.angle_beta   90.00
_cell.angle_gamma   90.00
#
_symmetry.space_group_name_H-M   'P 1'
#
loop_
_entity.id
_entity.type
_entity.pdbx_description
1 polymer ?
#
loop_
_entity_poly.entity_id
_entity_poly.type
_entity_poly.pdbx_seq_one_letter_code
_entity_poly.pdbx_strand_id
1 'polypeptide(L)'
;EGGLTWLCTAPDPVKDQTDFLSQLSQKQIAKSMFPIGDLMKSEVRKIAQESRLPSAYRKDSQGICFLGKFKYNDFLKNIVGEKEGNIVDRESGKILGKHKGFWYHTIGQRKGLGLSGGPWFVVDKNIDDNVVYVSRCEQKGGIYGNNFTVTAFNHLTLSEHPWKAGEVYDIKFKIRHTEMLKSGKLRLADNGIDLCVESPEPIQGIAPGQFGVIYDQDGNKCYGSGEIRLQL
;
A
#
# COMPACT_ATOMS: atom_id res chain seq x y z
N GLU A 1 13.14 -23.40 -1.26
CA GLU A 1 13.54 -23.96 0.04
C GLU A 1 12.51 -24.99 0.50
N GLY A 2 12.91 -26.19 0.94
CA GLY A 2 11.95 -27.22 1.38
C GLY A 2 10.92 -27.64 0.32
N GLY A 3 11.28 -27.58 -0.97
CA GLY A 3 10.36 -27.84 -2.09
C GLY A 3 9.39 -26.69 -2.41
N LEU A 4 9.43 -25.59 -1.65
CA LEU A 4 8.63 -24.40 -1.85
C LEU A 4 9.41 -23.32 -2.61
N THR A 5 8.71 -22.67 -3.55
CA THR A 5 9.15 -21.45 -4.23
C THR A 5 8.76 -20.23 -3.39
N TRP A 6 9.66 -19.27 -3.22
CA TRP A 6 9.40 -18.05 -2.47
C TRP A 6 9.39 -16.85 -3.41
N LEU A 7 8.53 -15.88 -3.11
CA LEU A 7 8.62 -14.54 -3.71
C LEU A 7 9.65 -13.74 -2.90
N CYS A 8 10.71 -13.28 -3.56
CA CYS A 8 11.76 -12.50 -2.92
C CYS A 8 11.84 -11.07 -3.46
N THR A 9 12.27 -10.13 -2.63
CA THR A 9 12.50 -8.73 -3.04
C THR A 9 13.58 -8.62 -4.11
N ALA A 10 13.41 -7.65 -5.02
CA ALA A 10 14.38 -7.40 -6.07
C ALA A 10 15.57 -6.57 -5.57
N PRO A 11 16.76 -6.67 -6.19
CA PRO A 11 17.92 -5.84 -5.86
C PRO A 11 17.70 -4.35 -6.07
N ASP A 12 16.80 -3.96 -6.98
CA ASP A 12 16.41 -2.56 -7.19
C ASP A 12 15.22 -2.21 -6.26
N PRO A 13 15.46 -1.52 -5.13
CA PRO A 13 14.39 -1.23 -4.17
C PRO A 13 13.31 -0.32 -4.75
N VAL A 14 13.66 0.54 -5.72
CA VAL A 14 12.72 1.48 -6.36
C VAL A 14 11.80 0.76 -7.33
N LYS A 15 12.25 -0.37 -7.90
CA LYS A 15 11.52 -1.14 -8.91
C LYS A 15 11.11 -2.53 -8.44
N ASP A 16 11.34 -2.85 -7.17
CA ASP A 16 10.78 -4.02 -6.49
C ASP A 16 9.25 -4.01 -6.57
N GLN A 17 8.67 -5.07 -7.15
CA GLN A 17 7.22 -5.20 -7.35
C GLN A 17 6.62 -6.36 -6.55
N THR A 18 7.36 -6.87 -5.55
CA THR A 18 6.88 -7.98 -4.71
C THR A 18 5.56 -7.68 -4.02
N ASP A 19 5.34 -6.43 -3.62
CA ASP A 19 4.11 -5.98 -2.99
C ASP A 19 2.88 -6.18 -3.89
N PHE A 20 2.98 -5.89 -5.18
CA PHE A 20 1.90 -6.14 -6.16
C PHE A 20 1.66 -7.62 -6.42
N LEU A 21 2.67 -8.47 -6.23
CA LEU A 21 2.61 -9.91 -6.47
C LEU A 21 2.31 -10.73 -5.20
N SER A 22 2.19 -10.05 -4.05
CA SER A 22 2.01 -10.68 -2.73
C SER A 22 0.69 -11.45 -2.55
N GLN A 23 -0.25 -11.30 -3.48
CA GLN A 23 -1.53 -12.03 -3.54
C GLN A 23 -1.48 -13.28 -4.44
N LEU A 24 -0.34 -13.59 -5.05
CA LEU A 24 -0.19 -14.84 -5.80
C LEU A 24 -0.29 -16.05 -4.86
N SER A 25 -0.71 -17.18 -5.40
CA SER A 25 -0.67 -18.48 -4.72
C SER A 25 0.63 -19.21 -5.01
N GLN A 26 0.95 -20.19 -4.16
CA GLN A 26 2.13 -21.00 -4.32
C GLN A 26 2.21 -21.73 -5.66
N LYS A 27 1.05 -22.18 -6.17
CA LYS A 27 0.97 -22.83 -7.50
C LYS A 27 1.28 -21.86 -8.64
N GLN A 28 0.88 -20.59 -8.51
CA GLN A 28 1.16 -19.58 -9.52
C GLN A 28 2.64 -19.19 -9.51
N ILE A 29 3.23 -18.95 -8.34
CA ILE A 29 4.63 -18.55 -8.28
C ILE A 29 5.58 -19.69 -8.65
N ALA A 30 5.27 -20.93 -8.28
CA ALA A 30 6.05 -22.10 -8.67
C ALA A 30 6.08 -22.34 -10.19
N LYS A 31 5.15 -21.74 -10.94
CA LYS A 31 5.06 -21.81 -12.41
C LYS A 31 5.44 -20.50 -13.10
N SER A 32 5.91 -19.51 -12.34
CA SER A 32 6.30 -18.20 -12.86
C SER A 32 7.81 -18.07 -12.93
N MET A 33 8.29 -17.25 -13.86
CA MET A 33 9.69 -16.85 -13.96
C MET A 33 9.78 -15.34 -13.97
N PHE A 34 10.81 -14.80 -13.30
CA PHE A 34 11.11 -13.37 -13.26
C PHE A 34 12.51 -13.12 -13.84
N PRO A 35 12.70 -13.12 -15.18
CA PRO A 35 14.03 -13.07 -15.80
C PRO A 35 14.83 -11.80 -15.53
N ILE A 36 14.16 -10.75 -15.08
CA ILE A 36 14.77 -9.47 -14.71
C ILE A 36 14.85 -9.28 -13.18
N GLY A 37 14.46 -10.30 -12.41
CA GLY A 37 14.33 -10.20 -10.96
C GLY A 37 15.64 -9.91 -10.24
N ASP A 38 16.77 -10.31 -10.82
CA ASP A 38 18.11 -10.14 -10.24
C ASP A 38 18.86 -8.91 -10.79
N LEU A 39 18.19 -8.05 -11.57
CA LEU A 39 18.81 -6.94 -12.26
C LEU A 39 18.33 -5.59 -11.74
N MET A 40 19.25 -4.62 -11.70
CA MET A 40 18.89 -3.21 -11.55
C MET A 40 18.16 -2.74 -12.81
N LYS A 41 17.24 -1.78 -12.66
CA LYS A 41 16.51 -1.23 -13.81
C LYS A 41 17.44 -0.63 -14.87
N SER A 42 18.56 -0.05 -14.44
CA SER A 42 19.61 0.48 -15.33
C SER A 42 20.23 -0.62 -16.20
N GLU A 43 20.46 -1.81 -15.64
CA GLU A 43 21.01 -2.97 -16.36
C GLU A 43 20.02 -3.50 -17.38
N VAL A 44 18.73 -3.63 -17.00
CA VAL A 44 17.66 -3.99 -17.93
C VAL A 44 17.60 -3.02 -19.11
N ARG A 45 17.76 -1.71 -18.86
CA ARG A 45 17.78 -0.68 -19.92
C ARG A 45 19.00 -0.83 -20.83
N LYS A 46 20.18 -1.08 -20.26
CA LYS A 46 21.42 -1.31 -21.01
C LYS A 46 21.29 -2.52 -21.93
N ILE A 47 20.84 -3.67 -21.40
CA ILE A 47 20.61 -4.90 -22.18
C ILE A 47 19.63 -4.64 -23.33
N ALA A 48 18.54 -3.92 -23.08
CA ALA A 48 17.57 -3.58 -24.11
C ALA A 48 18.15 -2.70 -25.22
N GLN A 49 19.02 -1.74 -24.89
CA GLN A 49 19.71 -0.88 -25.86
C GLN A 49 20.74 -1.65 -26.67
N GLU A 50 21.58 -2.45 -26.03
CA GLU A 50 22.59 -3.30 -26.68
C GLU A 50 21.93 -4.32 -27.62
N SER A 51 20.80 -4.86 -27.21
CA SER A 51 19.98 -5.79 -28.01
C SER A 51 19.09 -5.09 -29.05
N ARG A 52 19.15 -3.74 -29.15
CA ARG A 52 18.38 -2.91 -30.09
C ARG A 52 16.88 -3.16 -30.06
N LEU A 53 16.32 -3.39 -28.86
CA LEU A 53 14.88 -3.62 -28.71
C LEU A 53 14.10 -2.32 -29.02
N PRO A 54 12.97 -2.38 -29.76
CA PRO A 54 12.13 -1.21 -30.04
C PRO A 54 11.65 -0.48 -28.78
N SER A 55 11.54 -1.21 -27.66
CA SER A 55 11.10 -0.70 -26.37
C SER A 55 12.22 -0.05 -25.53
N ALA A 56 13.49 -0.09 -25.97
CA ALA A 56 14.64 0.31 -25.17
C ALA A 56 14.54 1.72 -24.58
N TYR A 57 13.96 2.67 -25.33
CA TYR A 57 13.79 4.07 -24.93
C TYR A 57 12.38 4.41 -24.44
N ARG A 58 11.44 3.45 -24.42
CA ARG A 58 10.06 3.69 -24.00
C ARG A 58 10.02 4.01 -22.50
N LYS A 59 9.38 5.12 -22.11
CA LYS A 59 9.16 5.46 -20.69
C LYS A 59 8.34 4.38 -19.98
N ASP A 60 8.62 4.15 -18.70
CA ASP A 60 7.85 3.22 -17.88
C ASP A 60 6.37 3.64 -17.82
N SER A 61 5.46 2.66 -17.76
CA SER A 61 4.04 2.92 -17.53
C SER A 61 3.82 3.60 -16.19
N GLN A 62 2.80 4.45 -16.12
CA GLN A 62 2.38 5.18 -14.91
C GLN A 62 0.87 5.03 -14.79
N GLY A 63 0.36 4.88 -13.56
CA GLY A 63 -1.07 4.70 -13.28
C GLY A 63 -1.49 3.23 -13.18
N ILE A 64 -2.81 2.99 -13.19
CA ILE A 64 -3.40 1.66 -13.02
C ILE A 64 -3.08 0.79 -14.23
N CYS A 65 -2.67 -0.47 -13.97
CA CYS A 65 -2.40 -1.45 -15.00
C CYS A 65 -3.57 -1.56 -16.00
N PHE A 66 -3.26 -1.76 -17.28
CA PHE A 66 -4.21 -1.97 -18.39
C PHE A 66 -5.09 -0.78 -18.82
N LEU A 67 -5.29 0.23 -17.98
CA LEU A 67 -6.16 1.37 -18.30
C LEU A 67 -5.44 2.52 -19.05
N GLY A 68 -4.12 2.43 -19.23
CA GLY A 68 -3.34 3.41 -19.99
C GLY A 68 -3.21 4.77 -19.30
N LYS A 69 -2.97 5.84 -20.07
CA LYS A 69 -2.89 7.22 -19.54
C LYS A 69 -4.28 7.85 -19.60
N PHE A 70 -4.99 7.84 -18.48
CA PHE A 70 -6.30 8.49 -18.34
C PHE A 70 -6.34 9.29 -17.03
N LYS A 71 -7.28 10.23 -16.95
CA LYS A 71 -7.54 10.98 -15.72
C LYS A 71 -8.37 10.10 -14.80
N TYR A 72 -7.79 9.65 -13.69
CA TYR A 72 -8.45 8.77 -12.71
C TYR A 72 -9.83 9.30 -12.26
N ASN A 73 -9.93 10.60 -11.99
CA ASN A 73 -11.20 11.21 -11.57
C ASN A 73 -12.28 11.14 -12.66
N ASP A 74 -11.92 11.25 -13.93
CA ASP A 74 -12.90 11.17 -15.03
C ASP A 74 -13.43 9.74 -15.17
N PHE A 75 -12.58 8.74 -14.97
CA PHE A 75 -13.00 7.33 -14.94
C PHE A 75 -13.95 7.04 -13.78
N LEU A 76 -13.58 7.44 -12.55
CA LEU A 76 -14.45 7.27 -11.39
C LEU A 76 -15.78 8.00 -11.58
N LYS A 77 -15.78 9.22 -12.13
CA LYS A 77 -16.99 9.97 -12.42
C LYS A 77 -17.95 9.20 -13.32
N ASN A 78 -17.44 8.48 -14.31
CA ASN A 78 -18.29 7.70 -15.22
C ASN A 78 -18.86 6.42 -14.57
N ILE A 79 -18.23 5.89 -13.52
CA ILE A 79 -18.67 4.65 -12.86
C ILE A 79 -19.53 4.94 -11.63
N VAL A 80 -19.06 5.81 -10.74
CA VAL A 80 -19.69 6.07 -9.43
C VAL A 80 -20.25 7.49 -9.30
N GLY A 81 -20.04 8.35 -10.30
CA GLY A 81 -20.56 9.71 -10.29
C GLY A 81 -19.84 10.66 -9.33
N GLU A 82 -20.46 11.80 -9.07
CA GLU A 82 -20.04 12.81 -8.10
C GLU A 82 -21.16 13.00 -7.08
N LYS A 83 -20.82 13.08 -5.78
CA LYS A 83 -21.75 13.44 -4.70
C LYS A 83 -21.09 14.49 -3.83
N GLU A 84 -21.60 15.71 -3.89
CA GLU A 84 -21.01 16.82 -3.14
C GLU A 84 -21.09 16.57 -1.62
N GLY A 85 -20.00 16.86 -0.92
CA GLY A 85 -19.87 16.71 0.52
C GLY A 85 -18.96 17.78 1.13
N ASN A 86 -18.95 17.89 2.45
CA ASN A 86 -18.18 18.92 3.15
C ASN A 86 -16.74 18.47 3.40
N ILE A 87 -15.79 19.39 3.24
CA ILE A 87 -14.44 19.23 3.78
C ILE A 87 -14.37 20.00 5.11
N VAL A 88 -14.06 19.29 6.19
CA VAL A 88 -14.12 19.82 7.55
C VAL A 88 -12.74 19.77 8.20
N ASP A 89 -12.33 20.87 8.82
CA ASP A 89 -11.17 20.93 9.70
C ASP A 89 -11.40 20.02 10.92
N ARG A 90 -10.57 19.00 11.11
CA ARG A 90 -10.75 18.01 12.19
C ARG A 90 -10.62 18.66 13.57
N GLU A 91 -9.73 19.65 13.71
CA GLU A 91 -9.48 20.30 15.00
C GLU A 91 -10.55 21.34 15.35
N SER A 92 -10.97 22.16 14.38
CA SER A 92 -11.89 23.27 14.65
C SER A 92 -13.36 22.95 14.35
N GLY A 93 -13.64 21.84 13.66
CA GLY A 93 -14.97 21.49 13.16
C GLY A 93 -15.48 22.43 12.05
N LYS A 94 -14.67 23.38 11.59
CA LYS A 94 -15.09 24.35 10.57
C LYS A 94 -15.16 23.69 9.20
N ILE A 95 -16.23 23.99 8.46
CA ILE A 95 -16.32 23.64 7.04
C ILE A 95 -15.35 24.56 6.29
N LEU A 96 -14.35 23.97 5.65
CA LEU A 96 -13.31 24.67 4.90
C LEU A 96 -13.64 24.77 3.40
N GLY A 97 -14.51 23.88 2.92
CA GLY A 97 -14.88 23.80 1.52
C GLY A 97 -15.75 22.59 1.24
N LYS A 98 -15.84 22.24 -0.05
CA LYS A 98 -16.61 21.10 -0.52
C LYS A 98 -15.76 20.19 -1.40
N HIS A 99 -16.11 18.91 -1.45
CA HIS A 99 -15.52 17.92 -2.34
C HIS A 99 -16.60 17.26 -3.20
N LYS A 100 -16.18 16.50 -4.22
CA LYS A 100 -17.07 15.88 -5.21
C LYS A 100 -17.47 14.43 -4.89
N GLY A 101 -17.24 13.99 -3.66
CA GLY A 101 -17.45 12.60 -3.21
C GLY A 101 -16.24 12.10 -2.42
N PHE A 102 -16.46 11.39 -1.31
CA PHE A 102 -15.37 10.98 -0.42
C PHE A 102 -14.43 9.95 -1.09
N TRP A 103 -14.91 9.22 -2.10
CA TRP A 103 -14.15 8.22 -2.86
C TRP A 103 -13.06 8.82 -3.77
N TYR A 104 -13.08 10.13 -4.01
CA TYR A 104 -11.96 10.83 -4.65
C TYR A 104 -10.81 11.14 -3.69
N HIS A 105 -10.96 10.77 -2.41
CA HIS A 105 -10.03 11.11 -1.35
C HIS A 105 -9.47 9.90 -0.60
N THR A 106 -8.16 9.90 -0.39
CA THR A 106 -7.44 8.87 0.36
C THR A 106 -6.80 9.46 1.61
N ILE A 107 -6.82 8.73 2.72
CA ILE A 107 -6.15 9.13 3.96
C ILE A 107 -4.66 9.42 3.67
N GLY A 108 -4.15 10.54 4.19
CA GLY A 108 -2.81 11.05 3.92
C GLY A 108 -2.67 11.87 2.62
N GLN A 109 -3.72 12.01 1.80
CA GLN A 109 -3.68 12.83 0.60
C GLN A 109 -3.48 14.31 0.94
N ARG A 110 -2.51 14.94 0.28
CA ARG A 110 -2.22 16.38 0.39
C ARG A 110 -2.70 17.21 -0.81
N LYS A 111 -2.59 16.66 -2.03
CA LYS A 111 -2.90 17.38 -3.28
C LYS A 111 -4.36 17.20 -3.68
N GLY A 112 -4.91 18.16 -4.42
CA GLY A 112 -6.25 18.04 -5.01
C GLY A 112 -7.42 18.31 -4.04
N LEU A 113 -7.16 18.93 -2.89
CA LEU A 113 -8.22 19.32 -1.93
C LEU A 113 -8.88 20.67 -2.26
N GLY A 114 -8.24 21.50 -3.10
CA GLY A 114 -8.80 22.82 -3.47
C GLY A 114 -8.88 23.83 -2.32
N LEU A 115 -8.22 23.56 -1.19
CA LEU A 115 -8.21 24.43 -0.01
C LEU A 115 -7.01 25.37 -0.01
N SER A 116 -7.22 26.60 0.46
CA SER A 116 -6.17 27.58 0.74
C SER A 116 -5.69 27.49 2.20
N GLY A 117 -4.58 28.15 2.53
CA GLY A 117 -4.14 28.31 3.93
C GLY A 117 -3.23 27.23 4.49
N GLY A 118 -2.51 26.49 3.64
CA GLY A 118 -1.39 25.64 4.06
C GLY A 118 -1.69 24.15 3.98
N PRO A 119 -0.68 23.27 4.11
CA PRO A 119 -0.83 21.89 3.68
C PRO A 119 -1.92 21.22 4.52
N TRP A 120 -3.03 20.94 3.85
CA TRP A 120 -4.10 20.14 4.37
C TRP A 120 -3.84 18.70 3.97
N PHE A 121 -4.10 17.79 4.90
CA PHE A 121 -4.02 16.36 4.68
C PHE A 121 -5.36 15.76 5.01
N VAL A 122 -5.85 14.85 4.18
CA VAL A 122 -7.04 14.05 4.52
C VAL A 122 -6.66 13.14 5.68
N VAL A 123 -7.41 13.22 6.78
CA VAL A 123 -7.08 12.50 8.01
C VAL A 123 -8.12 11.48 8.40
N ASP A 124 -9.37 11.69 7.99
CA ASP A 124 -10.48 10.81 8.29
C ASP A 124 -11.60 11.01 7.25
N LYS A 125 -12.51 10.05 7.14
CA LYS A 125 -13.68 10.11 6.25
C LYS A 125 -14.89 9.53 6.96
N ASN A 126 -15.99 10.28 7.00
CA ASN A 126 -17.29 9.76 7.38
C ASN A 126 -18.07 9.42 6.10
N ILE A 127 -18.28 8.13 5.87
CA ILE A 127 -18.91 7.58 4.67
C ILE A 127 -20.41 7.90 4.66
N ASP A 128 -21.07 7.74 5.80
CA ASP A 128 -22.52 7.90 5.94
C ASP A 128 -22.93 9.36 5.68
N ASP A 129 -22.18 10.30 6.27
CA ASP A 129 -22.44 11.72 6.13
C ASP A 129 -21.77 12.36 4.90
N ASN A 130 -20.99 11.59 4.13
CA ASN A 130 -20.18 12.07 3.01
C ASN A 130 -19.31 13.29 3.39
N VAL A 131 -18.53 13.15 4.47
CA VAL A 131 -17.63 14.19 4.97
C VAL A 131 -16.18 13.73 4.87
N VAL A 132 -15.32 14.63 4.40
CA VAL A 132 -13.86 14.45 4.40
C VAL A 132 -13.27 15.35 5.48
N TYR A 133 -12.58 14.75 6.45
CA TYR A 133 -11.87 15.51 7.48
C TYR A 133 -10.43 15.78 7.04
N VAL A 134 -9.97 17.01 7.27
CA VAL A 134 -8.60 17.42 6.99
C VAL A 134 -7.97 18.07 8.21
N SER A 135 -6.64 18.01 8.28
CA SER A 135 -5.84 18.67 9.31
C SER A 135 -4.60 19.29 8.69
N ARG A 136 -4.07 20.33 9.36
CA ARG A 136 -2.74 20.91 9.07
C ARG A 136 -1.61 20.15 9.76
N CYS A 137 -1.94 19.41 10.83
CA CYS A 137 -0.95 18.74 11.64
C CYS A 137 -0.83 17.30 11.18
N GLU A 138 0.30 17.02 10.50
CA GLU A 138 0.67 15.66 10.11
C GLU A 138 0.56 14.69 11.30
N GLN A 139 1.03 15.06 12.50
CA GLN A 139 1.08 14.14 13.64
C GLN A 139 -0.22 13.99 14.44
N LYS A 140 -1.09 15.02 14.51
CA LYS A 140 -2.25 15.00 15.42
C LYS A 140 -3.56 14.50 14.80
N GLY A 141 -3.63 14.37 13.48
CA GLY A 141 -4.86 13.98 12.79
C GLY A 141 -5.12 12.47 12.67
N GLY A 142 -4.23 11.59 13.15
CA GLY A 142 -4.31 10.15 12.82
C GLY A 142 -3.75 9.82 11.43
N ILE A 143 -3.04 10.77 10.80
CA ILE A 143 -2.27 10.50 9.58
C ILE A 143 -1.10 9.59 9.94
N TYR A 144 -0.45 9.78 11.09
CA TYR A 144 0.58 8.86 11.57
C TYR A 144 -0.02 7.91 12.59
N GLY A 145 0.25 6.63 12.41
CA GLY A 145 -0.07 5.59 13.38
C GLY A 145 1.14 4.67 13.54
N ASN A 146 1.17 3.95 14.66
CA ASN A 146 2.22 2.97 14.91
C ASN A 146 1.68 1.55 14.80
N ASN A 147 0.37 1.35 14.72
CA ASN A 147 -0.23 0.03 14.65
C ASN A 147 -1.31 -0.03 13.58
N PHE A 148 -1.52 -1.23 13.06
CA PHE A 148 -2.61 -1.56 12.17
C PHE A 148 -2.88 -3.06 12.21
N THR A 149 -4.09 -3.43 11.81
CA THR A 149 -4.46 -4.84 11.67
C THR A 149 -4.50 -5.20 10.18
N VAL A 150 -3.97 -6.36 9.83
CA VAL A 150 -4.10 -6.94 8.51
C VAL A 150 -5.09 -8.09 8.60
N THR A 151 -6.16 -7.98 7.82
CA THR A 151 -7.27 -8.95 7.76
C THR A 151 -7.28 -9.68 6.43
N ALA A 152 -7.94 -10.85 6.38
CA ALA A 152 -8.02 -11.68 5.17
C ALA A 152 -6.65 -11.93 4.53
N PHE A 153 -5.66 -12.29 5.35
CA PHE A 153 -4.29 -12.44 4.90
C PHE A 153 -4.16 -13.63 3.93
N ASN A 154 -3.68 -13.35 2.72
CA ASN A 154 -3.34 -14.37 1.74
C ASN A 154 -1.91 -14.84 1.99
N HIS A 155 -1.77 -16.08 2.45
CA HIS A 155 -0.46 -16.73 2.53
C HIS A 155 0.01 -17.12 1.12
N LEU A 156 1.09 -16.48 0.66
CA LEU A 156 1.59 -16.70 -0.70
C LEU A 156 2.25 -18.07 -0.84
N THR A 157 3.24 -18.33 0.01
CA THR A 157 4.12 -19.51 -0.09
C THR A 157 3.69 -20.65 0.83
N LEU A 158 3.28 -20.32 2.05
CA LEU A 158 2.95 -21.28 3.10
C LEU A 158 1.45 -21.56 3.09
N SER A 159 1.05 -22.78 3.46
CA SER A 159 -0.36 -23.15 3.61
C SER A 159 -1.02 -22.50 4.84
N GLU A 160 -0.22 -22.20 5.86
CA GLU A 160 -0.61 -21.53 7.10
C GLU A 160 0.51 -20.55 7.51
N HIS A 161 0.21 -19.54 8.32
CA HIS A 161 1.27 -18.68 8.82
C HIS A 161 2.21 -19.41 9.78
N PRO A 162 3.50 -19.00 9.84
CA PRO A 162 4.44 -19.55 10.82
C PRO A 162 4.24 -18.99 12.23
N TRP A 163 3.36 -17.99 12.38
CA TRP A 163 3.18 -17.24 13.63
C TRP A 163 2.26 -17.96 14.61
N LYS A 164 2.56 -17.91 15.91
CA LYS A 164 1.77 -18.54 16.97
C LYS A 164 1.14 -17.49 17.87
N ALA A 165 -0.03 -17.81 18.42
CA ALA A 165 -0.71 -16.97 19.40
C ALA A 165 0.20 -16.72 20.62
N GLY A 166 0.25 -15.47 21.08
CA GLY A 166 1.07 -15.05 22.22
C GLY A 166 2.55 -14.79 21.92
N GLU A 167 3.04 -15.14 20.72
CA GLU A 167 4.41 -14.86 20.30
C GLU A 167 4.51 -13.54 19.52
N VAL A 168 5.70 -12.94 19.52
CA VAL A 168 6.00 -11.69 18.80
C VAL A 168 7.14 -11.93 17.83
N TYR A 169 6.96 -11.49 16.59
CA TYR A 169 7.93 -11.71 15.52
C TYR A 169 8.43 -10.39 14.96
N ASP A 170 9.74 -10.26 14.80
CA ASP A 170 10.32 -9.14 14.04
C ASP A 170 10.11 -9.39 12.54
N ILE A 171 9.57 -8.38 11.87
CA ILE A 171 9.23 -8.45 10.45
C ILE A 171 9.62 -7.17 9.73
N LYS A 172 9.64 -7.25 8.40
CA LYS A 172 9.58 -6.10 7.51
C LYS A 172 8.19 -6.03 6.87
N PHE A 173 7.72 -4.83 6.55
CA PHE A 173 6.42 -4.66 5.89
C PHE A 173 6.36 -3.45 4.97
N LYS A 174 5.35 -3.45 4.09
CA LYS A 174 4.89 -2.29 3.30
C LYS A 174 3.38 -2.10 3.51
N ILE A 175 2.93 -0.86 3.64
CA ILE A 175 1.50 -0.50 3.64
C ILE A 175 1.06 0.17 2.32
N ARG A 176 2.02 0.42 1.44
CA ARG A 176 1.87 1.02 0.11
C ARG A 176 3.16 0.77 -0.66
N HIS A 177 3.10 0.97 -1.97
CA HIS A 177 4.28 0.85 -2.83
C HIS A 177 5.27 2.00 -2.60
N THR A 178 6.38 1.68 -1.94
CA THR A 178 7.53 2.55 -1.68
C THR A 178 8.83 1.74 -1.78
N GLU A 179 9.95 2.43 -1.97
CA GLU A 179 11.27 1.81 -2.09
C GLU A 179 11.71 1.10 -0.79
N MET A 180 11.46 1.72 0.36
CA MET A 180 11.93 1.21 1.65
C MET A 180 10.89 0.32 2.32
N LEU A 181 11.36 -0.81 2.85
CA LEU A 181 10.65 -1.64 3.81
C LEU A 181 10.70 -1.00 5.20
N LYS A 182 9.58 -1.03 5.92
CA LYS A 182 9.53 -0.60 7.32
C LYS A 182 9.75 -1.81 8.24
N SER A 183 10.45 -1.59 9.36
CA SER A 183 10.57 -2.59 10.42
C SER A 183 9.34 -2.56 11.31
N GLY A 184 8.90 -3.72 11.80
CA GLY A 184 7.82 -3.80 12.77
C GLY A 184 7.82 -5.12 13.52
N LYS A 185 6.91 -5.21 14.47
CA LYS A 185 6.60 -6.41 15.23
C LYS A 185 5.22 -6.91 14.81
N LEU A 186 5.10 -8.22 14.64
CA LEU A 186 3.86 -8.90 14.30
C LEU A 186 3.42 -9.78 15.45
N ARG A 187 2.12 -9.74 15.74
CA ARG A 187 1.41 -10.65 16.63
C ARG A 187 0.16 -11.19 15.93
N LEU A 188 -0.15 -12.45 16.16
CA LEU A 188 -1.47 -12.99 15.81
C LEU A 188 -2.51 -12.43 16.78
N ALA A 189 -3.63 -11.94 16.27
CA ALA A 189 -4.74 -11.47 17.08
C ALA A 189 -5.43 -12.63 17.81
N ASP A 190 -6.22 -12.32 18.84
CA ASP A 190 -6.92 -13.32 19.67
C ASP A 190 -7.93 -14.16 18.89
N ASN A 191 -8.40 -13.67 17.73
CA ASN A 191 -9.26 -14.43 16.83
C ASN A 191 -8.50 -15.50 16.01
N GLY A 192 -7.17 -15.56 16.13
CA GLY A 192 -6.32 -16.55 15.48
C GLY A 192 -6.17 -16.38 13.97
N ILE A 193 -6.68 -15.29 13.38
CA ILE A 193 -6.71 -15.08 11.93
C ILE A 193 -6.06 -13.76 11.55
N ASP A 194 -6.37 -12.68 12.27
CA ASP A 194 -5.89 -11.35 11.93
C ASP A 194 -4.47 -11.12 12.46
N LEU A 195 -3.70 -10.31 11.75
CA LEU A 195 -2.31 -9.99 12.09
C LEU A 195 -2.21 -8.55 12.58
N CYS A 196 -1.82 -8.38 13.83
CA CYS A 196 -1.55 -7.07 14.42
C CYS A 196 -0.10 -6.70 14.16
N VAL A 197 0.13 -5.59 13.45
CA VAL A 197 1.47 -5.07 13.17
C VAL A 197 1.69 -3.79 13.95
N GLU A 198 2.84 -3.70 14.62
CA GLU A 198 3.29 -2.54 15.37
C GLU A 198 4.67 -2.07 14.86
N SER A 199 4.75 -0.82 14.45
CA SER A 199 5.98 -0.17 14.01
C SER A 199 6.58 0.66 15.14
N PRO A 200 7.88 0.54 15.41
CA PRO A 200 8.57 1.40 16.38
C PRO A 200 8.61 2.86 15.90
N GLU A 201 8.56 3.08 14.58
CA GLU A 201 8.53 4.41 13.98
C GLU A 201 7.12 4.77 13.49
N PRO A 202 6.71 6.05 13.59
CA PRO A 202 5.44 6.50 13.03
C PRO A 202 5.28 6.20 11.53
N ILE A 203 4.14 5.62 11.16
CA ILE A 203 3.79 5.29 9.77
C ILE A 203 2.79 6.31 9.24
N GLN A 204 3.15 7.02 8.18
CA GLN A 204 2.26 7.98 7.53
C GLN A 204 1.21 7.31 6.63
N GLY A 205 -0.06 7.69 6.81
CA GLY A 205 -1.25 7.35 6.03
C GLY A 205 -1.59 5.86 6.03
N ILE A 206 -1.72 5.25 7.20
CA ILE A 206 -2.31 3.90 7.31
C ILE A 206 -3.76 4.00 6.80
N ALA A 207 -4.00 3.48 5.60
CA ALA A 207 -5.26 3.67 4.90
C ALA A 207 -6.04 2.35 4.83
N PRO A 208 -7.21 2.25 5.47
CA PRO A 208 -8.10 1.10 5.30
C PRO A 208 -8.41 0.81 3.83
N GLY A 209 -8.43 -0.46 3.46
CA GLY A 209 -8.61 -0.91 2.08
C GLY A 209 -7.32 -0.98 1.24
N GLN A 210 -6.20 -0.42 1.72
CA GLN A 210 -4.87 -0.76 1.16
C GLN A 210 -4.39 -2.09 1.71
N PHE A 211 -3.33 -2.64 1.11
CA PHE A 211 -2.78 -3.93 1.50
C PHE A 211 -1.52 -3.76 2.36
N GLY A 212 -1.47 -4.50 3.46
CA GLY A 212 -0.31 -4.68 4.30
C GLY A 212 0.44 -5.93 3.82
N VAL A 213 1.65 -5.74 3.29
CA VAL A 213 2.51 -6.82 2.80
C VAL A 213 3.55 -7.14 3.86
N ILE A 214 3.69 -8.41 4.20
CA ILE A 214 4.57 -8.88 5.27
C ILE A 214 5.73 -9.67 4.67
N TYR A 215 6.94 -9.33 5.11
CA TYR A 215 8.19 -9.97 4.74
C TYR A 215 8.89 -10.52 5.99
N ASP A 216 9.89 -11.36 5.79
CA ASP A 216 10.79 -11.79 6.87
C ASP A 216 11.57 -10.62 7.49
N GLN A 217 12.27 -10.92 8.59
CA GLN A 217 13.05 -9.94 9.34
C GLN A 217 14.11 -9.25 8.48
N ASP A 218 14.68 -9.99 7.52
CA ASP A 218 15.68 -9.49 6.59
C ASP A 218 15.07 -8.71 5.43
N GLY A 219 13.76 -8.81 5.20
CA GLY A 219 13.06 -8.16 4.10
C GLY A 219 13.29 -8.82 2.74
N ASN A 220 13.75 -10.07 2.74
CA ASN A 220 14.02 -10.84 1.53
C ASN A 220 12.77 -11.62 1.09
N LYS A 221 12.22 -12.47 1.97
CA LYS A 221 11.08 -13.34 1.62
C LYS A 221 9.74 -12.68 1.92
N CYS A 222 8.86 -12.63 0.94
CA CYS A 222 7.48 -12.19 1.11
C CYS A 222 6.59 -13.34 1.60
N TYR A 223 5.93 -13.16 2.74
CA TYR A 223 4.96 -14.12 3.29
C TYR A 223 3.57 -13.98 2.66
N GLY A 224 3.26 -12.78 2.14
CA GLY A 224 1.97 -12.49 1.52
C GLY A 224 1.44 -11.11 1.95
N SER A 225 0.15 -10.90 1.79
CA SER A 225 -0.50 -9.65 2.18
C SER A 225 -1.97 -9.81 2.52
N GLY A 226 -2.56 -8.79 3.13
CA GLY A 226 -4.00 -8.72 3.38
C GLY A 226 -4.48 -7.27 3.48
N GLU A 227 -5.78 -7.08 3.65
CA GLU A 227 -6.38 -5.76 3.73
C GLU A 227 -6.11 -5.10 5.10
N ILE A 228 -5.62 -3.87 5.07
CA ILE A 228 -5.39 -3.06 6.27
C ILE A 228 -6.73 -2.60 6.83
N ARG A 229 -6.88 -2.76 8.15
CA ARG A 229 -7.91 -2.12 8.97
C ARG A 229 -7.24 -1.36 10.12
N LEU A 230 -7.85 -0.23 10.49
CA LEU A 230 -7.47 0.47 11.71
C LEU A 230 -7.99 -0.33 12.91
N GLN A 231 -7.18 -0.42 13.96
CA GLN A 231 -7.62 -0.98 15.24
C GLN A 231 -8.76 -0.08 15.77
N LEU A 232 -9.89 -0.70 16.11
CA LEU A 232 -10.99 -0.04 16.83
C LEU A 232 -10.57 0.27 18.27
#